data_AF-A0A2A2QAF4-F1
#
_entry.id   AF-A0A2A2QAF4-F1
#
_cell.length_a   1.000
_cell.length_b   1.000
_cell.length_c   1.000
_cell.angle_alpha   90.00
_cell.angle_beta   90.00
_cell.angle_gamma   90.00
#
_symmetry.space_group_name_H-M   'P 1'
#
loop_
_entity.id
_entity.type
_entity.pdbx_description
1 polymer ?
#
loop_
_entity_poly.entity_id
_entity_poly.type
_entity_poly.pdbx_seq_one_letter_code
_entity_poly.pdbx_strand_id
1 'polypeptide(L)'
;MTVGTVSKASAAVLVTSLVAFSGALAYHALVKPLGGLFEKVVPVKERIAAERSTEALASKVAAKDVPVVDPGEQFYDAAQSLISEGKHVEAREKLGMIIANHPTSSRAWSARKLVGEMNLDELFSVGRLEGKVFHYMQRGESYEQAAEKFRSNLDCLLYLNPTMDLRRNRNKEGERLLVLPLDFHFVLEIERKVISAWNSGRYVCEFAVLQLVDRVARQRGGYFVDSKVAGSSDQRPSIGTAEYGMAAKAIWLARPTFKIQGWDGVGDPPEGAVLLGIADMEELFLLTRPGNEMEIR
;
A
#
# COMPACT_ATOMS: atom_id res chain seq x y z
N MET A 1 19.58 -90.74 23.43
CA MET A 1 19.76 -89.45 22.71
C MET A 1 21.15 -89.44 22.11
N THR A 2 21.25 -89.42 20.78
CA THR A 2 22.53 -89.45 20.05
C THR A 2 23.25 -88.11 20.15
N VAL A 3 24.58 -88.14 20.25
CA VAL A 3 25.50 -86.98 20.43
C VAL A 3 25.21 -85.81 19.47
N GLY A 4 24.70 -86.07 18.26
CA GLY A 4 24.32 -85.04 17.29
C GLY A 4 23.15 -84.14 17.68
N THR A 5 22.25 -84.58 18.58
CA THR A 5 21.09 -83.77 19.01
C THR A 5 21.48 -82.74 20.07
N VAL A 6 22.47 -83.05 20.91
CA VAL A 6 22.98 -82.15 21.96
C VAL A 6 23.80 -81.00 21.36
N SER A 7 24.59 -81.27 20.32
CA SER A 7 25.38 -80.25 19.60
C SER A 7 24.50 -79.24 18.85
N LYS A 8 23.38 -79.68 18.26
CA LYS A 8 22.43 -78.77 17.60
C LYS A 8 21.67 -77.91 18.61
N ALA A 9 21.33 -78.47 19.78
CA ALA A 9 20.67 -77.73 20.85
C ALA A 9 21.56 -76.63 21.44
N SER A 10 22.85 -76.90 21.67
CA SER A 10 23.79 -75.88 22.15
C SER A 10 24.05 -74.77 21.12
N ALA A 11 24.16 -75.12 19.84
CA ALA A 11 24.27 -74.14 18.76
C ALA A 11 23.01 -73.24 18.66
N ALA A 12 21.81 -73.83 18.81
CA ALA A 12 20.57 -73.07 18.81
C ALA A 12 20.49 -72.08 19.98
N VAL A 13 20.88 -72.47 21.19
CA VAL A 13 20.90 -71.57 22.36
C VAL A 13 21.87 -70.40 22.15
N LEU A 14 23.04 -70.66 21.58
CA LEU A 14 24.04 -69.63 21.25
C LEU A 14 23.50 -68.60 20.25
N VAL A 15 22.92 -69.07 19.14
CA VAL A 15 22.35 -68.18 18.11
C VAL A 15 21.20 -67.35 18.69
N THR A 16 20.31 -67.96 19.48
CA THR A 16 19.19 -67.23 20.07
C THR A 16 19.67 -66.16 21.06
N SER A 17 20.71 -66.45 21.85
CA SER A 17 21.30 -65.48 22.78
C SER A 17 21.96 -64.28 22.08
N LEU A 18 22.61 -64.53 20.93
CA LEU A 18 23.26 -63.48 20.14
C LEU A 18 22.23 -62.55 19.48
N VAL A 19 21.14 -63.11 18.97
CA VAL A 19 20.04 -62.33 18.38
C VAL A 19 19.34 -61.49 19.45
N ALA A 20 19.09 -62.06 20.63
CA ALA A 20 18.50 -61.34 21.76
C ALA A 20 19.39 -60.18 22.25
N PHE A 21 20.70 -60.41 22.34
CA PHE A 21 21.65 -59.37 22.73
C PHE A 21 21.74 -58.23 21.70
N SER A 22 21.75 -58.58 20.40
CA SER A 22 21.76 -57.59 19.32
C SER A 22 20.48 -56.74 19.30
N GLY A 23 19.32 -57.36 19.52
CA GLY A 23 18.05 -56.66 19.66
C GLY A 23 18.02 -55.72 20.88
N ALA A 24 18.55 -56.17 22.02
CA ALA A 24 18.64 -55.34 23.23
C ALA A 24 19.59 -54.14 23.05
N LEU A 25 20.68 -54.31 22.30
CA LEU A 25 21.63 -53.23 22.00
C LEU A 25 21.02 -52.18 21.05
N ALA A 26 20.28 -52.62 20.02
CA ALA A 26 19.53 -51.73 19.15
C ALA A 26 18.44 -50.95 19.92
N TYR A 27 17.73 -51.61 20.82
CA TYR A 27 16.73 -50.97 21.69
C TYR A 27 17.36 -49.97 22.67
N HIS A 28 18.52 -50.29 23.25
CA HIS A 28 19.30 -49.37 24.08
C HIS A 28 19.72 -48.11 23.31
N ALA A 29 20.15 -48.27 22.06
CA ALA A 29 20.59 -47.16 21.22
C ALA A 29 19.44 -46.28 20.69
N LEU A 30 18.28 -46.86 20.37
CA LEU A 30 17.21 -46.18 19.63
C LEU A 30 16.02 -45.75 20.49
N VAL A 31 15.73 -46.44 21.59
CA VAL A 31 14.46 -46.26 22.33
C VAL A 31 14.68 -45.82 23.77
N LYS A 32 15.43 -46.59 24.56
CA LYS A 32 15.61 -46.31 26.00
C LYS A 32 16.92 -46.92 26.52
N PRO A 33 17.76 -46.15 27.25
CA PRO A 33 18.99 -46.69 27.80
C PRO A 33 18.69 -47.77 28.84
N LEU A 34 19.01 -49.01 28.50
CA LEU A 34 19.14 -50.14 29.42
C LEU A 34 20.41 -49.96 30.27
N GLY A 35 20.31 -49.93 31.59
CA GLY A 35 21.46 -49.76 32.49
C GLY A 35 22.40 -50.98 32.53
N GLY A 36 23.57 -50.84 33.16
CA GLY A 36 24.52 -51.93 33.39
C GLY A 36 25.51 -52.13 32.24
N LEU A 37 25.64 -53.36 31.72
CA LEU A 37 26.64 -53.72 30.69
C LEU A 37 26.48 -52.93 29.38
N PHE A 38 25.27 -52.48 29.03
CA PHE A 38 25.01 -51.75 27.78
C PHE A 38 25.51 -50.30 27.82
N GLU A 39 25.47 -49.65 29.00
CA GLU A 39 25.96 -48.29 29.22
C GLU A 39 27.48 -48.17 29.07
N LYS A 40 28.22 -49.27 29.33
CA LYS A 40 29.67 -49.36 29.08
C LYS A 40 30.04 -49.49 27.60
N VAL A 41 29.15 -50.03 26.76
CA VAL A 41 29.42 -50.34 25.35
C VAL A 41 29.06 -49.16 24.43
N VAL A 42 28.07 -48.33 24.80
CA VAL A 42 27.67 -47.12 24.06
C VAL A 42 27.55 -45.93 25.02
N PRO A 43 28.59 -45.08 25.19
CA PRO A 43 28.52 -43.94 26.09
C PRO A 43 27.62 -42.84 25.52
N VAL A 44 26.52 -42.55 26.21
CA VAL A 44 25.45 -41.56 25.92
C VAL A 44 25.93 -40.09 25.86
N LYS A 45 27.24 -39.83 25.94
CA LYS A 45 27.84 -38.49 26.06
C LYS A 45 27.63 -37.60 24.83
N GLU A 46 27.44 -38.16 23.64
CA GLU A 46 27.33 -37.37 22.40
C GLU A 46 25.97 -36.67 22.22
N ARG A 47 24.85 -37.26 22.69
CA ARG A 47 23.53 -36.61 22.60
C ARG A 47 23.40 -35.37 23.49
N ILE A 48 23.91 -35.45 24.71
CA ILE A 48 23.87 -34.34 25.68
C ILE A 48 24.74 -33.16 25.21
N ALA A 49 25.85 -33.43 24.51
CA ALA A 49 26.69 -32.39 23.93
C ALA A 49 26.03 -31.69 22.72
N ALA A 50 25.35 -32.47 21.86
CA ALA A 50 24.62 -31.92 20.71
C ALA A 50 23.41 -31.07 21.15
N GLU A 51 22.59 -31.55 22.08
CA GLU A 51 21.42 -30.82 22.60
C GLU A 51 21.83 -29.54 23.35
N ARG A 52 22.90 -29.59 24.15
CA ARG A 52 23.47 -28.39 24.79
C ARG A 52 24.04 -27.40 23.78
N SER A 53 24.58 -27.87 22.66
CA SER A 53 25.10 -26.97 21.61
C SER A 53 23.97 -26.25 20.87
N THR A 54 22.83 -26.91 20.66
CA THR A 54 21.65 -26.30 20.03
C THR A 54 20.92 -25.34 20.97
N GLU A 55 20.81 -25.67 22.26
CA GLU A 55 20.26 -24.76 23.28
C GLU A 55 21.21 -23.57 23.53
N ALA A 56 22.53 -23.80 23.51
CA ALA A 56 23.52 -22.72 23.61
C ALA A 56 23.54 -21.82 22.35
N LEU A 57 23.26 -22.36 21.16
CA LEU A 57 23.06 -21.55 19.96
C LEU A 57 21.73 -20.78 20.02
N ALA A 58 20.63 -21.43 20.40
CA ALA A 58 19.32 -20.81 20.51
C ALA A 58 19.31 -19.69 21.56
N SER A 59 19.95 -19.90 22.71
CA SER A 59 20.12 -18.88 23.74
C SER A 59 21.06 -17.75 23.31
N LYS A 60 22.08 -18.00 22.48
CA LYS A 60 22.93 -16.93 21.92
C LYS A 60 22.25 -16.12 20.80
N VAL A 61 21.29 -16.71 20.09
CA VAL A 61 20.43 -15.99 19.13
C VAL A 61 19.36 -15.19 19.87
N ALA A 62 18.81 -15.71 20.96
CA ALA A 62 17.84 -15.01 21.81
C ALA A 62 18.47 -13.93 22.71
N ALA A 63 19.75 -14.05 23.08
CA ALA A 63 20.46 -13.11 23.96
C ALA A 63 21.18 -11.98 23.21
N LYS A 64 21.09 -11.94 21.88
CA LYS A 64 21.52 -10.78 21.09
C LYS A 64 20.26 -9.97 20.77
N ASP A 65 20.06 -8.88 21.49
CA ASP A 65 19.28 -7.72 21.01
C ASP A 65 19.95 -7.22 19.73
N VAL A 66 19.76 -7.93 18.61
CA VAL A 66 19.99 -7.37 17.29
C VAL A 66 18.81 -6.44 17.07
N PRO A 67 19.04 -5.12 16.95
CA PRO A 67 17.96 -4.22 16.55
C PRO A 67 17.36 -4.80 15.28
N VAL A 68 16.04 -5.02 15.26
CA VAL A 68 15.34 -5.37 14.02
C VAL A 68 15.42 -4.13 13.14
N VAL A 69 16.50 -4.01 12.37
CA VAL A 69 16.70 -2.92 11.43
C VAL A 69 15.69 -3.15 10.31
N ASP A 70 14.68 -2.29 10.23
CA ASP A 70 13.72 -2.28 9.15
C ASP A 70 14.48 -1.95 7.85
N PRO A 71 14.61 -2.89 6.89
CA PRO A 71 15.35 -2.62 5.65
C PRO A 71 14.77 -1.42 4.89
N GLY A 72 13.46 -1.16 5.03
CA GLY A 72 12.79 -0.02 4.42
C GLY A 72 13.28 1.34 4.92
N GLU A 73 13.78 1.42 6.16
CA GLU A 73 14.31 2.66 6.73
C GLU A 73 15.59 3.11 6.01
N GLN A 74 16.50 2.19 5.71
CA GLN A 74 17.73 2.51 4.98
C GLN A 74 17.46 3.00 3.56
N PHE A 75 16.52 2.38 2.86
CA PHE A 75 16.12 2.83 1.53
C PHE A 75 15.43 4.20 1.57
N TYR A 76 14.69 4.49 2.63
CA TYR A 76 13.98 5.75 2.79
C TYR A 76 14.96 6.90 3.03
N ASP A 77 15.93 6.72 3.94
CA ASP A 77 16.96 7.72 4.22
C ASP A 77 17.85 8.00 3.00
N ALA A 78 18.18 6.94 2.23
CA ALA A 78 18.88 7.08 0.97
C ALA A 78 18.06 7.88 -0.06
N ALA A 79 16.75 7.63 -0.17
CA ALA A 79 15.88 8.39 -1.05
C ALA A 79 15.79 9.87 -0.64
N GLN A 80 15.70 10.18 0.66
CA GLN A 80 15.71 11.58 1.13
C GLN A 80 17.01 12.31 0.78
N SER A 81 18.14 11.61 0.89
CA SER A 81 19.44 12.15 0.50
C SER A 81 19.46 12.48 -1.00
N LEU A 82 18.99 11.57 -1.84
CA LEU A 82 18.88 11.78 -3.29
C LEU A 82 17.94 12.94 -3.66
N ILE A 83 16.83 13.12 -2.94
CA ILE A 83 15.92 14.26 -3.14
C ILE A 83 16.64 15.58 -2.83
N SER A 84 17.43 15.61 -1.76
CA SER A 84 18.20 16.79 -1.35
C SER A 84 19.28 17.15 -2.38
N GLU A 85 19.79 16.16 -3.10
CA GLU A 85 20.73 16.32 -4.23
C GLU A 85 20.03 16.65 -5.56
N GLY A 86 18.69 16.71 -5.61
CA GLY A 86 17.91 16.94 -6.84
C GLY A 86 17.79 15.72 -7.76
N LYS A 87 18.19 14.53 -7.31
CA LYS A 87 18.15 13.27 -8.07
C LYS A 87 16.80 12.57 -7.93
N HIS A 88 15.73 13.23 -8.39
CA HIS A 88 14.35 12.78 -8.19
C HIS A 88 14.03 11.42 -8.83
N VAL A 89 14.67 11.07 -9.96
CA VAL A 89 14.46 9.77 -10.64
C VAL A 89 14.99 8.63 -9.78
N GLU A 90 16.24 8.72 -9.32
CA GLU A 90 16.87 7.72 -8.46
C GLU A 90 16.16 7.61 -7.11
N ALA A 91 15.72 8.74 -6.55
CA ALA A 91 14.94 8.77 -5.32
C ALA A 91 13.64 7.99 -5.47
N ARG A 92 12.91 8.19 -6.58
CA ARG A 92 11.66 7.46 -6.86
C ARG A 92 11.89 5.96 -6.98
N GLU A 93 12.97 5.54 -7.64
CA GLU A 93 13.33 4.12 -7.73
C GLU A 93 13.55 3.51 -6.34
N LYS A 94 14.29 4.19 -5.46
CA LYS A 94 14.53 3.74 -4.08
C LYS A 94 13.24 3.64 -3.25
N LEU A 95 12.36 4.63 -3.36
CA LEU A 95 11.05 4.58 -2.69
C LEU A 95 10.18 3.46 -3.24
N GLY A 96 10.22 3.24 -4.56
CA GLY A 96 9.54 2.13 -5.23
C GLY A 96 9.99 0.75 -4.70
N MET A 97 11.27 0.60 -4.37
CA MET A 97 11.77 -0.65 -3.75
C MET A 97 11.14 -0.90 -2.37
N ILE A 98 10.91 0.14 -1.56
CA ILE A 98 10.23 0.00 -0.27
C ILE A 98 8.80 -0.50 -0.50
N ILE A 99 8.09 0.12 -1.43
CA ILE A 99 6.68 -0.19 -1.72
C ILE A 99 6.54 -1.64 -2.24
N ALA A 100 7.42 -2.07 -3.14
CA ALA A 100 7.35 -3.38 -3.77
C ALA A 100 7.88 -4.52 -2.88
N ASN A 101 9.02 -4.31 -2.20
CA ASN A 101 9.73 -5.39 -1.52
C ASN A 101 9.52 -5.39 0.00
N HIS A 102 9.11 -4.26 0.57
CA HIS A 102 8.97 -4.07 2.02
C HIS A 102 7.61 -3.43 2.39
N PRO A 103 6.46 -3.99 1.94
CA PRO A 103 5.15 -3.38 2.15
C PRO A 103 4.71 -3.31 3.63
N THR A 104 5.30 -4.15 4.50
CA THR A 104 5.07 -4.15 5.94
C THR A 104 6.02 -3.24 6.71
N SER A 105 6.94 -2.55 6.02
CA SER A 105 7.86 -1.60 6.63
C SER A 105 7.07 -0.44 7.25
N SER A 106 7.60 0.09 8.36
CA SER A 106 7.11 1.32 8.98
C SER A 106 7.15 2.53 8.01
N ARG A 107 8.04 2.50 7.01
CA ARG A 107 8.22 3.57 6.01
C ARG A 107 7.40 3.38 4.75
N ALA A 108 6.67 2.27 4.60
CA ALA A 108 5.93 1.98 3.36
C ALA A 108 4.86 3.04 3.05
N TRP A 109 4.16 3.55 4.06
CA TRP A 109 3.18 4.63 3.88
C TRP A 109 3.85 5.95 3.46
N SER A 110 4.90 6.36 4.16
CA SER A 110 5.65 7.58 3.83
C SER A 110 6.25 7.51 2.42
N ALA A 111 6.76 6.35 2.02
CA ALA A 111 7.29 6.13 0.68
C ALA A 111 6.21 6.30 -0.39
N ARG A 112 5.00 5.75 -0.19
CA ARG A 112 3.88 5.93 -1.12
C ARG A 112 3.40 7.37 -1.22
N LYS A 113 3.32 8.08 -0.09
CA LYS A 113 2.92 9.49 -0.07
C LYS A 113 3.93 10.34 -0.85
N LEU A 114 5.22 10.15 -0.60
CA LEU A 114 6.30 10.88 -1.26
C LEU A 114 6.41 10.57 -2.76
N VAL A 115 6.27 9.30 -3.17
CA VAL A 115 6.15 8.94 -4.59
C VAL A 115 4.90 9.59 -5.21
N GLY A 116 3.80 9.66 -4.45
CA GLY A 116 2.58 10.33 -4.87
C GLY A 116 2.80 11.82 -5.15
N GLU A 117 3.44 12.53 -4.23
CA GLU A 117 3.81 13.95 -4.39
C GLU A 117 4.67 14.16 -5.64
N MET A 118 5.72 13.34 -5.80
CA MET A 118 6.58 13.41 -7.00
C MET A 118 5.81 13.16 -8.30
N ASN A 119 4.85 12.23 -8.29
CA ASN A 119 4.02 11.95 -9.46
C ASN A 119 3.07 13.11 -9.76
N LEU A 120 2.49 13.75 -8.74
CA LEU A 120 1.64 14.92 -8.90
C LEU A 120 2.42 16.12 -9.43
N ASP A 121 3.64 16.36 -8.95
CA ASP A 121 4.53 17.39 -9.48
C ASP A 121 4.78 17.20 -10.98
N GLU A 122 5.05 15.96 -11.41
CA GLU A 122 5.22 15.63 -12.83
C GLU A 122 3.92 15.76 -13.63
N LEU A 123 2.81 15.30 -13.04
CA LEU A 123 1.48 15.34 -13.64
C LEU A 123 1.02 16.78 -13.87
N PHE A 124 1.37 17.72 -13.00
CA PHE A 124 0.96 19.12 -13.11
C PHE A 124 2.06 20.04 -13.65
N SER A 125 3.27 19.53 -13.88
CA SER A 125 4.34 20.31 -14.51
C SER A 125 3.97 20.74 -15.93
N VAL A 126 4.05 22.05 -16.20
CA VAL A 126 3.86 22.63 -17.54
C VAL A 126 4.96 22.19 -18.51
N GLY A 127 6.15 21.88 -18.01
CA GLY A 127 7.28 21.40 -18.81
C GLY A 127 7.14 19.94 -19.26
N ARG A 128 6.24 19.16 -18.64
CA ARG A 128 6.00 17.75 -18.99
C ARG A 128 4.63 17.59 -19.63
N LEU A 129 4.65 17.35 -20.93
CA LEU A 129 3.42 17.26 -21.75
C LEU A 129 2.82 15.84 -21.78
N GLU A 130 3.44 14.85 -21.13
CA GLU A 130 2.89 13.49 -21.10
C GLU A 130 1.47 13.50 -20.51
N GLY A 131 0.54 12.89 -21.24
CA GLY A 131 -0.89 12.86 -20.90
C GLY A 131 -1.63 14.18 -21.06
N LYS A 132 -0.98 15.29 -21.42
CA LYS A 132 -1.62 16.60 -21.61
C LYS A 132 -1.81 16.94 -23.09
N VAL A 133 -2.79 17.78 -23.36
CA VAL A 133 -3.16 18.20 -24.71
C VAL A 133 -3.24 19.72 -24.77
N PHE A 134 -2.74 20.32 -25.85
CA PHE A 134 -3.02 21.72 -26.15
C PHE A 134 -4.36 21.85 -26.86
N HIS A 135 -5.25 22.67 -26.33
CA HIS A 135 -6.51 23.05 -26.96
C HIS A 135 -6.48 24.51 -27.38
N TYR A 136 -6.91 24.78 -28.62
CA TYR A 136 -7.10 26.14 -29.12
C TYR A 136 -8.58 26.47 -29.09
N MET A 137 -8.89 27.42 -28.22
CA MET A 137 -10.23 27.89 -27.93
C MET A 137 -10.96 28.40 -29.17
N GLN A 138 -12.14 27.85 -29.42
CA GLN A 138 -13.00 28.25 -30.54
C GLN A 138 -13.84 29.47 -30.16
N ARG A 139 -14.25 30.24 -31.16
CA ARG A 139 -15.10 31.43 -30.95
C ARG A 139 -16.39 31.05 -30.23
N GLY A 140 -16.58 31.59 -29.03
CA GLY A 140 -17.80 31.41 -28.23
C GLY A 140 -17.86 30.12 -27.42
N GLU A 141 -16.83 29.26 -27.49
CA GLU A 141 -16.65 28.11 -26.59
C GLU A 141 -16.39 28.60 -25.16
N SER A 142 -17.07 28.01 -24.17
CA SER A 142 -16.80 28.29 -22.75
C SER A 142 -15.70 27.38 -22.20
N TYR A 143 -15.08 27.76 -21.08
CA TYR A 143 -14.07 26.92 -20.43
C TYR A 143 -14.65 25.60 -19.92
N GLU A 144 -15.92 25.60 -19.49
CA GLU A 144 -16.65 24.40 -19.09
C GLU A 144 -16.85 23.44 -20.26
N GLN A 145 -17.24 23.96 -21.43
CA GLN A 145 -17.38 23.15 -22.64
C GLN A 145 -16.04 22.53 -23.06
N ALA A 146 -14.95 23.30 -22.97
CA ALA A 146 -13.61 22.78 -23.22
C ALA A 146 -13.24 21.69 -22.18
N ALA A 147 -13.44 21.94 -20.89
CA ALA A 147 -13.16 20.94 -19.85
C ALA A 147 -13.93 19.64 -20.07
N GLU A 148 -15.23 19.72 -20.38
CA GLU A 148 -16.09 18.56 -20.66
C GLU A 148 -15.60 17.79 -21.90
N LYS A 149 -15.33 18.50 -23.00
CA LYS A 149 -14.83 17.92 -24.26
C LYS A 149 -13.56 17.08 -24.07
N PHE A 150 -12.66 17.54 -23.20
CA PHE A 150 -11.40 16.86 -22.90
C PHE A 150 -11.44 15.99 -21.65
N ARG A 151 -12.64 15.70 -21.11
CA ARG A 151 -12.81 14.86 -19.92
C ARG A 151 -11.94 15.35 -18.75
N SER A 152 -11.95 16.65 -18.53
CA SER A 152 -11.23 17.36 -17.47
C SER A 152 -12.22 18.06 -16.53
N ASN A 153 -11.75 19.01 -15.73
CA ASN A 153 -12.59 19.87 -14.90
C ASN A 153 -12.02 21.30 -14.89
N LEU A 154 -12.84 22.26 -14.45
CA LEU A 154 -12.46 23.68 -14.49
C LEU A 154 -11.35 24.02 -13.48
N ASP A 155 -11.28 23.31 -12.34
CA ASP A 155 -10.21 23.46 -11.34
C ASP A 155 -8.84 23.15 -11.95
N CYS A 156 -8.75 22.06 -12.71
CA CYS A 156 -7.55 21.58 -13.38
C CYS A 156 -7.15 22.51 -14.52
N LEU A 157 -8.13 22.99 -15.30
CA LEU A 157 -7.89 24.01 -16.31
C LEU A 157 -7.30 25.28 -15.68
N LEU A 158 -7.87 25.77 -14.57
CA LEU A 158 -7.37 26.96 -13.88
C LEU A 158 -5.97 26.76 -13.31
N TYR A 159 -5.71 25.58 -12.73
CA TYR A 159 -4.40 25.22 -12.20
C TYR A 159 -3.32 25.24 -13.29
N LEU A 160 -3.57 24.61 -14.44
CA LEU A 160 -2.61 24.52 -15.54
C LEU A 160 -2.49 25.81 -16.36
N ASN A 161 -3.50 26.68 -16.30
CA ASN A 161 -3.59 27.91 -17.08
C ASN A 161 -3.87 29.12 -16.16
N PRO A 162 -2.87 29.58 -15.38
CA PRO A 162 -3.08 30.64 -14.39
C PRO A 162 -3.45 32.01 -14.99
N THR A 163 -3.29 32.19 -16.31
CA THR A 163 -3.70 33.40 -17.03
C THR A 163 -5.16 33.39 -17.48
N MET A 164 -5.89 32.30 -17.23
CA MET A 164 -7.30 32.13 -17.61
C MET A 164 -8.20 33.13 -16.86
N ASP A 165 -9.01 33.89 -17.59
CA ASP A 165 -9.95 34.87 -17.01
C ASP A 165 -11.38 34.32 -16.95
N LEU A 166 -11.75 33.78 -15.79
CA LEU A 166 -13.08 33.23 -15.54
C LEU A 166 -14.17 34.31 -15.46
N ARG A 167 -13.84 35.59 -15.22
CA ARG A 167 -14.85 36.65 -15.02
C ARG A 167 -15.62 37.00 -16.30
N ARG A 168 -15.00 36.76 -17.47
CA ARG A 168 -15.62 37.04 -18.77
C ARG A 168 -16.53 35.90 -19.25
N ASN A 169 -16.47 34.73 -18.62
CA ASN A 169 -17.14 33.48 -19.01
C ASN A 169 -17.07 33.17 -20.52
N ARG A 170 -16.04 33.71 -21.20
CA ARG A 170 -15.75 33.53 -22.62
C ARG A 170 -14.25 33.68 -22.81
N ASN A 171 -13.70 32.71 -23.51
CA ASN A 171 -12.31 32.72 -23.95
C ASN A 171 -12.01 33.91 -24.87
N LYS A 172 -10.72 34.18 -25.06
CA LYS A 172 -10.29 34.85 -26.28
C LYS A 172 -10.24 33.79 -27.39
N GLU A 173 -10.82 34.07 -28.55
CA GLU A 173 -10.69 33.18 -29.71
C GLU A 173 -9.20 32.94 -30.01
N GLY A 174 -8.81 31.67 -30.21
CA GLY A 174 -7.43 31.27 -30.43
C GLY A 174 -6.56 31.19 -29.16
N GLU A 175 -7.12 31.44 -27.98
CA GLU A 175 -6.43 31.21 -26.71
C GLU A 175 -5.99 29.74 -26.59
N ARG A 176 -4.74 29.53 -26.18
CA ARG A 176 -4.15 28.19 -26.04
C ARG A 176 -4.23 27.75 -24.59
N LEU A 177 -4.96 26.65 -24.35
CA LEU A 177 -5.08 26.01 -23.05
C LEU A 177 -4.26 24.72 -23.02
N LEU A 178 -3.54 24.48 -21.94
CA LEU A 178 -3.00 23.16 -21.59
C LEU A 178 -4.05 22.41 -20.78
N VAL A 179 -4.49 21.26 -21.27
CA VAL A 179 -5.57 20.47 -20.66
C VAL A 179 -5.06 19.09 -20.28
N LEU A 180 -5.41 18.64 -19.08
CA LEU A 180 -5.16 17.28 -18.60
C LEU A 180 -6.48 16.51 -18.54
N PRO A 181 -6.66 15.45 -19.35
CA PRO A 181 -7.75 14.49 -19.18
C PRO A 181 -7.65 13.80 -17.81
N LEU A 182 -8.73 13.83 -17.05
CA LEU A 182 -8.82 13.27 -15.71
C LEU A 182 -9.42 11.87 -15.75
N ASP A 183 -8.85 11.00 -16.58
CA ASP A 183 -9.32 9.62 -16.79
C ASP A 183 -8.73 8.66 -15.74
N PHE A 184 -8.72 9.10 -14.49
CA PHE A 184 -8.22 8.30 -13.36
C PHE A 184 -9.27 7.30 -12.86
N HIS A 185 -8.77 6.16 -12.40
CA HIS A 185 -9.50 5.19 -11.60
C HIS A 185 -9.17 5.39 -10.13
N PHE A 186 -10.19 5.47 -9.27
CA PHE A 186 -9.98 5.63 -7.84
C PHE A 186 -10.29 4.33 -7.10
N VAL A 187 -9.53 4.03 -6.05
CA VAL A 187 -9.78 2.86 -5.20
C VAL A 187 -9.82 3.29 -3.74
N LEU A 188 -10.96 3.10 -3.08
CA LEU A 188 -11.11 3.22 -1.64
C LEU A 188 -10.84 1.86 -1.00
N GLU A 189 -9.70 1.74 -0.31
CA GLU A 189 -9.33 0.55 0.45
C GLU A 189 -9.75 0.71 1.92
N ILE A 190 -10.77 -0.03 2.34
CA ILE A 190 -11.40 0.14 3.66
C ILE A 190 -10.45 -0.25 4.79
N GLU A 191 -9.71 -1.36 4.63
CA GLU A 191 -8.79 -1.86 5.66
C GLU A 191 -7.62 -0.90 5.88
N ARG A 192 -7.09 -0.35 4.79
CA ARG A 192 -5.98 0.62 4.83
C ARG A 192 -6.43 2.05 5.10
N LYS A 193 -7.73 2.35 4.99
CA LYS A 193 -8.31 3.69 5.09
C LYS A 193 -7.61 4.68 4.16
N VAL A 194 -7.52 4.33 2.88
CA VAL A 194 -6.95 5.22 1.86
C VAL A 194 -7.82 5.29 0.62
N ILE A 195 -7.78 6.43 -0.06
CA ILE A 195 -8.23 6.56 -1.45
C ILE A 195 -7.00 6.69 -2.32
N SER A 196 -6.78 5.76 -3.24
CA SER A 196 -5.68 5.83 -4.21
C SER A 196 -6.20 6.21 -5.59
N ALA A 197 -5.40 7.00 -6.32
CA ALA A 197 -5.66 7.38 -7.70
C ALA A 197 -4.72 6.61 -8.64
N TRP A 198 -5.26 6.11 -9.74
CA TRP A 198 -4.54 5.30 -10.71
C TRP A 198 -4.79 5.81 -12.13
N ASN A 199 -3.74 5.81 -12.95
CA ASN A 199 -3.83 6.11 -14.37
C ASN A 199 -3.42 4.89 -15.18
N SER A 200 -4.38 4.22 -15.82
CA SER A 200 -4.11 3.06 -16.67
C SER A 200 -3.24 1.99 -15.99
N GLY A 201 -3.51 1.72 -14.70
CA GLY A 201 -2.76 0.76 -13.87
C GLY A 201 -1.47 1.31 -13.23
N ARG A 202 -1.06 2.54 -13.53
CA ARG A 202 0.05 3.21 -12.83
C ARG A 202 -0.47 3.95 -11.61
N TYR A 203 0.18 3.75 -10.46
CA TYR A 203 -0.10 4.50 -9.25
C TYR A 203 0.18 6.00 -9.46
N VAL A 204 -0.77 6.85 -9.10
CA VAL A 204 -0.60 8.31 -9.14
C VAL A 204 -0.29 8.80 -7.73
N CYS A 205 -1.25 8.71 -6.80
CA CYS A 205 -1.12 9.17 -5.41
C CYS A 205 -2.13 8.47 -4.50
N GLU A 206 -2.04 8.70 -3.18
CA GLU A 206 -3.04 8.26 -2.20
C GLU A 206 -3.34 9.31 -1.13
N PHE A 207 -4.57 9.27 -0.61
CA PHE A 207 -5.13 10.17 0.39
C PHE A 207 -5.56 9.39 1.63
N ALA A 208 -5.26 9.92 2.81
CA ALA A 208 -5.63 9.26 4.06
C ALA A 208 -7.12 9.52 4.38
N VAL A 209 -7.85 8.45 4.66
CA VAL A 209 -9.24 8.54 5.12
C VAL A 209 -9.24 8.68 6.64
N LEU A 210 -9.69 9.84 7.11
CA LEU A 210 -9.81 10.15 8.53
C LEU A 210 -10.94 9.32 9.16
N GLN A 211 -12.08 9.27 8.47
CA GLN A 211 -13.27 8.58 8.95
C GLN A 211 -14.03 7.92 7.80
N LEU A 212 -14.47 6.69 8.00
CA LEU A 212 -15.40 6.00 7.13
C LEU A 212 -16.82 6.14 7.70
N VAL A 213 -17.80 6.28 6.81
CA VAL A 213 -19.20 6.07 7.20
C VAL A 213 -19.50 4.58 7.24
N ASP A 214 -20.22 4.11 8.27
CA ASP A 214 -20.52 2.69 8.49
C ASP A 214 -21.14 1.99 7.28
N ARG A 215 -21.97 2.71 6.55
CA ARG A 215 -22.60 2.20 5.32
C ARG A 215 -21.54 1.85 4.27
N VAL A 216 -20.51 2.67 4.11
CA VAL A 216 -19.44 2.47 3.13
C VAL A 216 -18.48 1.37 3.59
N ALA A 217 -18.20 1.26 4.90
CA ALA A 217 -17.33 0.21 5.44
C ALA A 217 -17.80 -1.22 5.10
N ARG A 218 -19.10 -1.40 4.85
CA ARG A 218 -19.73 -2.70 4.52
C ARG A 218 -19.97 -2.89 3.03
N GLN A 219 -19.67 -1.89 2.20
CA GLN A 219 -19.90 -1.94 0.75
C GLN A 219 -18.65 -2.40 0.02
N ARG A 220 -18.86 -3.04 -1.12
CA ARG A 220 -17.82 -3.45 -2.07
C ARG A 220 -18.35 -3.28 -3.49
N GLY A 221 -17.47 -2.97 -4.44
CA GLY A 221 -17.81 -2.88 -5.85
C GLY A 221 -17.51 -1.53 -6.49
N GLY A 222 -17.98 -1.37 -7.73
CA GLY A 222 -17.74 -0.18 -8.56
C GLY A 222 -18.83 0.88 -8.42
N TYR A 223 -18.38 2.13 -8.37
CA TYR A 223 -19.13 3.37 -8.22
C TYR A 223 -18.66 4.36 -9.28
N PHE A 224 -19.42 5.43 -9.45
CA PHE A 224 -19.03 6.53 -10.32
C PHE A 224 -19.20 7.86 -9.59
N VAL A 225 -18.30 8.81 -9.85
CA VAL A 225 -18.48 10.20 -9.44
C VAL A 225 -19.70 10.76 -10.16
N ASP A 226 -20.71 11.13 -9.41
CA ASP A 226 -21.93 11.74 -9.91
C ASP A 226 -21.71 13.25 -10.10
N SER A 227 -21.29 13.92 -9.03
CA SER A 227 -21.16 15.37 -9.01
C SER A 227 -20.13 15.85 -8.00
N LYS A 228 -19.68 17.09 -8.21
CA LYS A 228 -18.72 17.80 -7.37
C LYS A 228 -19.36 19.10 -6.90
N VAL A 229 -19.21 19.43 -5.62
CA VAL A 229 -19.78 20.64 -5.02
C VAL A 229 -18.72 21.36 -4.20
N ALA A 230 -18.63 22.67 -4.38
CA ALA A 230 -17.91 23.58 -3.50
C ALA A 230 -18.95 24.49 -2.80
N GLY A 231 -18.96 24.47 -1.47
CA GLY A 231 -19.93 25.19 -0.65
C GLY A 231 -21.16 24.35 -0.31
N SER A 232 -22.27 25.03 -0.01
CA SER A 232 -23.53 24.41 0.40
C SER A 232 -24.55 24.38 -0.74
N SER A 233 -25.76 23.87 -0.48
CA SER A 233 -26.88 24.00 -1.41
C SER A 233 -27.23 25.45 -1.69
N ASP A 234 -27.15 26.30 -0.66
CA ASP A 234 -27.67 27.66 -0.68
C ASP A 234 -26.60 28.67 -1.09
N GLN A 235 -25.33 28.33 -0.90
CA GLN A 235 -24.19 29.17 -1.25
C GLN A 235 -23.14 28.37 -2.01
N ARG A 236 -23.10 28.62 -3.32
CA ARG A 236 -22.10 28.06 -4.24
C ARG A 236 -21.24 29.18 -4.80
N PRO A 237 -20.05 29.44 -4.22
CA PRO A 237 -19.17 30.47 -4.73
C PRO A 237 -18.71 30.13 -6.15
N SER A 238 -18.47 31.17 -6.95
CA SER A 238 -17.93 31.02 -8.29
C SER A 238 -16.47 30.57 -8.22
N ILE A 239 -16.07 29.66 -9.11
CA ILE A 239 -14.68 29.21 -9.21
C ILE A 239 -13.71 30.38 -9.46
N GLY A 240 -12.52 30.29 -8.89
CA GLY A 240 -11.48 31.32 -8.99
C GLY A 240 -11.64 32.51 -8.03
N THR A 241 -12.64 32.52 -7.14
CA THR A 241 -12.72 33.51 -6.05
C THR A 241 -12.10 32.99 -4.76
N ALA A 242 -11.79 33.90 -3.83
CA ALA A 242 -11.27 33.54 -2.52
C ALA A 242 -12.29 32.71 -1.73
N GLU A 243 -13.58 33.03 -1.83
CA GLU A 243 -14.66 32.28 -1.19
C GLU A 243 -14.73 30.86 -1.73
N TYR A 244 -14.43 30.64 -3.01
CA TYR A 244 -14.33 29.30 -3.56
C TYR A 244 -13.19 28.50 -2.95
N GLY A 245 -12.00 29.10 -2.80
CA GLY A 245 -10.85 28.43 -2.17
C GLY A 245 -11.07 28.08 -0.70
N MET A 246 -11.98 28.79 -0.01
CA MET A 246 -12.33 28.51 1.39
C MET A 246 -13.57 27.61 1.54
N ALA A 247 -14.28 27.32 0.46
CA ALA A 247 -15.52 26.58 0.52
C ALA A 247 -15.29 25.08 0.68
N ALA A 248 -16.05 24.46 1.59
CA ALA A 248 -16.02 23.01 1.78
C ALA A 248 -16.27 22.27 0.46
N LYS A 249 -15.38 21.33 0.15
CA LYS A 249 -15.48 20.48 -1.06
C LYS A 249 -16.13 19.15 -0.72
N ALA A 250 -17.03 18.72 -1.60
CA ALA A 250 -17.65 17.41 -1.54
C ALA A 250 -17.75 16.77 -2.92
N ILE A 251 -17.52 15.45 -2.97
CA ILE A 251 -17.70 14.60 -4.15
C ILE A 251 -18.83 13.63 -3.84
N TRP A 252 -19.85 13.61 -4.69
CA TRP A 252 -20.96 12.67 -4.61
C TRP A 252 -20.71 11.48 -5.53
N LEU A 253 -20.95 10.28 -5.01
CA LEU A 253 -20.88 9.04 -5.78
C LEU A 253 -22.29 8.50 -6.04
N ALA A 254 -22.50 7.92 -7.21
CA ALA A 254 -23.74 7.26 -7.59
C ALA A 254 -23.73 5.77 -7.20
N ARG A 255 -24.91 5.26 -6.81
CA ARG A 255 -25.29 3.84 -6.71
C ARG A 255 -24.43 2.94 -5.80
N PRO A 256 -24.73 2.84 -4.49
CA PRO A 256 -25.56 3.72 -3.66
C PRO A 256 -24.92 5.08 -3.40
N THR A 257 -25.75 6.08 -3.09
CA THR A 257 -25.29 7.45 -2.88
C THR A 257 -24.58 7.61 -1.54
N PHE A 258 -23.35 8.12 -1.59
CA PHE A 258 -22.63 8.68 -0.46
C PHE A 258 -21.70 9.79 -0.95
N LYS A 259 -21.19 10.59 -0.01
CA LYS A 259 -20.27 11.69 -0.31
C LYS A 259 -18.90 11.46 0.33
N ILE A 260 -17.88 11.97 -0.34
CA ILE A 260 -16.55 12.18 0.20
C ILE A 260 -16.44 13.68 0.48
N GLN A 261 -16.00 14.06 1.68
CA GLN A 261 -15.97 15.45 2.10
C GLN A 261 -14.72 15.77 2.92
N GLY A 262 -14.20 16.98 2.78
CA GLY A 262 -13.12 17.51 3.60
C GLY A 262 -13.59 17.85 5.02
N TRP A 263 -12.75 17.56 6.01
CA TRP A 263 -12.96 17.92 7.41
C TRP A 263 -11.63 18.31 8.05
N ASP A 264 -11.64 19.35 8.90
CA ASP A 264 -10.47 19.84 9.64
C ASP A 264 -10.24 19.09 10.96
N GLY A 265 -11.14 18.18 11.34
CA GLY A 265 -11.08 17.49 12.62
C GLY A 265 -11.68 18.29 13.78
N VAL A 266 -12.24 19.48 13.52
CA VAL A 266 -12.81 20.36 14.53
C VAL A 266 -14.33 20.27 14.51
N GLY A 267 -14.95 20.23 15.70
CA GLY A 267 -16.40 20.12 15.85
C GLY A 267 -16.94 18.73 15.52
N ASP A 268 -18.22 18.66 15.21
CA ASP A 268 -18.87 17.40 14.87
C ASP A 268 -18.54 16.98 13.42
N PRO A 269 -18.15 15.72 13.18
CA PRO A 269 -17.84 15.23 11.85
C PRO A 269 -19.09 15.31 10.95
N PRO A 270 -18.95 15.72 9.68
CA PRO A 270 -20.06 15.72 8.74
C PRO A 270 -20.72 14.34 8.62
N GLU A 271 -22.03 14.28 8.87
CA GLU A 271 -22.76 13.02 8.81
C GLU A 271 -22.79 12.42 7.40
N GLY A 272 -22.77 11.09 7.34
CA GLY A 272 -23.00 10.34 6.10
C GLY A 272 -21.86 10.40 5.08
N ALA A 273 -20.66 10.82 5.50
CA ALA A 273 -19.53 11.06 4.61
C ALA A 273 -18.31 10.18 4.91
N VAL A 274 -17.55 9.88 3.86
CA VAL A 274 -16.14 9.52 4.01
C VAL A 274 -15.35 10.82 4.16
N LEU A 275 -14.57 10.94 5.23
CA LEU A 275 -13.88 12.18 5.58
C LEU A 275 -12.39 12.10 5.24
N LEU A 276 -11.91 13.11 4.53
CA LEU A 276 -10.49 13.37 4.26
C LEU A 276 -10.07 14.66 4.94
N GLY A 277 -8.76 14.84 5.15
CA GLY A 277 -8.24 16.16 5.53
C GLY A 277 -8.52 17.19 4.44
N ILE A 278 -8.66 18.47 4.81
CA ILE A 278 -9.00 19.54 3.85
C ILE A 278 -8.03 19.60 2.67
N ALA A 279 -6.72 19.52 2.91
CA ALA A 279 -5.72 19.55 1.84
C ALA A 279 -5.83 18.34 0.89
N ASP A 280 -5.91 17.13 1.45
CA ASP A 280 -6.12 15.90 0.67
C ASP A 280 -7.44 15.95 -0.12
N MET A 281 -8.48 16.57 0.43
CA MET A 281 -9.76 16.76 -0.25
C MET A 281 -9.64 17.75 -1.42
N GLU A 282 -8.92 18.85 -1.29
CA GLU A 282 -8.69 19.80 -2.41
C GLU A 282 -7.94 19.13 -3.57
N GLU A 283 -6.91 18.31 -3.27
CA GLU A 283 -6.19 17.55 -4.29
C GLU A 283 -7.07 16.48 -4.94
N LEU A 284 -7.81 15.70 -4.16
CA LEU A 284 -8.76 14.72 -4.71
C LEU A 284 -9.84 15.41 -5.55
N PHE A 285 -10.32 16.58 -5.11
CA PHE A 285 -11.27 17.38 -5.86
C PHE A 285 -10.67 17.87 -7.18
N LEU A 286 -9.42 18.33 -7.20
CA LEU A 286 -8.70 18.73 -8.42
C LEU A 286 -8.58 17.57 -9.42
N LEU A 287 -8.30 16.35 -8.94
CA LEU A 287 -8.06 15.17 -9.77
C LEU A 287 -9.33 14.46 -10.25
N THR A 288 -10.51 14.83 -9.75
CA THR A 288 -11.77 14.14 -10.05
C THR A 288 -12.68 14.96 -10.97
N ARG A 289 -13.49 14.25 -11.75
CA ARG A 289 -14.59 14.78 -12.55
C ARG A 289 -15.81 13.85 -12.45
N PRO A 290 -17.03 14.35 -12.74
CA PRO A 290 -18.17 13.50 -13.01
C PRO A 290 -17.83 12.39 -14.01
N GLY A 291 -18.24 11.16 -13.70
CA GLY A 291 -18.01 9.95 -14.47
C GLY A 291 -16.68 9.24 -14.19
N ASN A 292 -15.82 9.70 -13.26
CA ASN A 292 -14.70 8.86 -12.81
C ASN A 292 -15.20 7.60 -12.12
N GLU A 293 -14.52 6.49 -12.37
CA GLU A 293 -14.75 5.23 -11.66
C GLU A 293 -14.11 5.28 -10.28
N MET A 294 -14.84 4.77 -9.29
CA MET A 294 -14.34 4.51 -7.95
C MET A 294 -14.68 3.10 -7.53
N GLU A 295 -13.70 2.35 -7.09
CA GLU A 295 -13.87 0.99 -6.59
C GLU A 295 -13.70 0.96 -5.06
N ILE A 296 -14.60 0.27 -4.37
CA ILE A 296 -14.52 0.07 -2.92
C ILE A 296 -14.09 -1.38 -2.64
N ARG A 297 -12.97 -1.53 -1.94
CA ARG A 297 -12.32 -2.81 -1.59
C ARG A 297 -12.14 -2.98 -0.08
#